data_AF-A0A8H7IRU2-F1
#
_entry.id   AF-A0A8H7IRU2-F1
#
_cell.length_a   1.000
_cell.length_b   1.000
_cell.length_c   1.000
_cell.angle_alpha   90.00
_cell.angle_beta   90.00
_cell.angle_gamma   90.00
#
_symmetry.space_group_name_H-M   'P 1'
#
loop_
_entity.id
_entity.type
_entity.pdbx_description
1 polymer ?
#
loop_
_entity_poly.entity_id
_entity_poly.type
_entity_poly.pdbx_seq_one_letter_code
_entity_poly.pdbx_strand_id
1 'polypeptide(L)'
;MPPGVGKGGRQGSETDVFIAVMGMTGSGKSTFIRNCCGGRVTVGHTLKSCTRVVESFPFDYSPTHTVYLIDTPGFDDADHTDTDVLREIAAWLTRSYGREHVKLSGLIYVHPITGVRMQGSARRNLHMFYKLCGRDALKKVILVTSMWDKVDGATGVARETELKETPEFWGAMIRDGSTAARYQNDTTSARAVIKKFVERPGRVTTKLQQEMVVEKKDLVDTDAGQAISEELIQERAKTRRIIEEMQEQERKALTEKDYATAVQMEELRKEQDARLQKIEAERELMKADMEKLYQQRVARLEQQLEEATRMMSSMQVAHNLERQQQYLWTYEPTYGYYPIQSTLQQGEPQPTPVFPVQLPSQESTSEPSFSFSVCGRGNAFLKGKGNPVM
;
A
#
# COMPACT_ATOMS: atom_id res chain seq x y z
N MET A 1 -3.24 12.56 -14.07
CA MET A 1 -2.43 13.50 -13.28
C MET A 1 -2.06 12.83 -11.97
N PRO A 2 -0.84 13.01 -11.44
CA PRO A 2 -0.46 12.43 -10.15
C PRO A 2 -1.31 13.04 -9.01
N PRO A 3 -1.67 12.25 -7.98
CA PRO A 3 -2.57 12.67 -6.90
C PRO A 3 -1.97 13.73 -5.94
N GLY A 4 -0.71 14.15 -6.13
CA GLY A 4 -0.08 15.27 -5.43
C GLY A 4 -0.09 16.59 -6.20
N VAL A 5 -0.53 16.61 -7.46
CA VAL A 5 -0.61 17.84 -8.27
C VAL A 5 -2.07 18.21 -8.45
N GLY A 6 -2.58 19.06 -7.57
CA GLY A 6 -3.75 19.87 -7.89
C GLY A 6 -3.51 20.60 -9.22
N LYS A 7 -4.56 20.97 -9.95
CA LYS A 7 -4.48 21.60 -11.29
C LYS A 7 -3.62 22.89 -11.39
N GLY A 8 -2.94 23.33 -10.33
CA GLY A 8 -1.78 24.22 -10.39
C GLY A 8 -0.57 23.56 -9.72
N GLY A 9 0.52 23.34 -10.46
CA GLY A 9 1.74 22.63 -10.04
C GLY A 9 2.51 23.24 -8.86
N ARG A 10 1.96 23.18 -7.65
CA ARG A 10 2.66 23.49 -6.39
C ARG A 10 3.28 22.21 -5.83
N GLN A 11 4.60 22.18 -5.68
CA GLN A 11 5.29 21.18 -4.84
C GLN A 11 4.87 21.42 -3.38
N GLY A 12 4.63 20.33 -2.65
CA GLY A 12 4.09 20.41 -1.28
C GLY A 12 5.01 21.19 -0.34
N SER A 13 4.45 22.13 0.41
CA SER A 13 5.16 22.93 1.41
C SER A 13 5.32 22.18 2.74
N GLU A 14 6.28 22.57 3.59
CA GLU A 14 6.40 21.98 4.94
C GLU A 14 5.15 22.17 5.81
N THR A 15 4.34 23.19 5.51
CA THR A 15 3.10 23.51 6.21
C THR A 15 1.86 22.82 5.63
N ASP A 16 2.03 22.00 4.58
CA ASP A 16 0.94 21.23 4.00
C ASP A 16 0.53 20.07 4.91
N VAL A 17 -0.79 19.89 5.05
CA VAL A 17 -1.37 18.89 5.94
C VAL A 17 -2.11 17.85 5.12
N PHE A 18 -1.61 16.61 5.10
CA PHE A 18 -2.22 15.51 4.36
C PHE A 18 -3.00 14.59 5.32
N ILE A 19 -4.31 14.45 5.11
CA ILE A 19 -5.18 13.67 6.00
C ILE A 19 -5.95 12.64 5.17
N ALA A 20 -5.76 11.36 5.49
CA ALA A 20 -6.55 10.29 4.91
C ALA A 20 -7.90 10.17 5.64
N VAL A 21 -9.00 10.11 4.89
CA VAL A 21 -10.36 9.95 5.44
C VAL A 21 -10.88 8.56 5.07
N MET A 22 -11.02 7.71 6.08
CA MET A 22 -11.45 6.31 5.96
C MET A 22 -12.75 6.06 6.74
N GLY A 23 -13.37 4.92 6.49
CA GLY A 23 -14.62 4.50 7.13
C GLY A 23 -15.55 3.76 6.18
N MET A 24 -16.57 3.12 6.72
CA MET A 24 -17.52 2.32 5.94
C MET A 24 -18.26 3.13 4.88
N THR A 25 -18.79 2.47 3.86
CA THR A 25 -19.73 3.04 2.90
C THR A 25 -20.94 3.60 3.64
N GLY A 26 -21.44 4.74 3.19
CA GLY A 26 -22.55 5.43 3.84
C GLY A 26 -22.22 6.15 5.16
N SER A 27 -21.00 6.04 5.72
CA SER A 27 -20.62 6.73 6.98
C SER A 27 -20.58 8.26 6.91
N GLY A 28 -20.67 8.85 5.71
CA GLY A 28 -20.70 10.30 5.52
C GLY A 28 -19.35 10.94 5.17
N LYS A 29 -18.30 10.16 4.84
CA LYS A 29 -16.95 10.64 4.43
C LYS A 29 -17.00 11.78 3.41
N SER A 30 -17.65 11.57 2.26
CA SER A 30 -17.69 12.56 1.19
C SER A 30 -18.48 13.83 1.59
N THR A 31 -19.48 13.70 2.49
CA THR A 31 -20.20 14.85 3.04
C THR A 31 -19.30 15.63 4.01
N PHE A 32 -18.53 14.93 4.85
CA PHE A 32 -17.54 15.53 5.74
C PHE A 32 -16.47 16.31 4.94
N ILE A 33 -15.92 15.73 3.88
CA ILE A 33 -14.93 16.39 3.00
C ILE A 33 -15.53 17.62 2.34
N ARG A 34 -16.75 17.51 1.77
CA ARG A 34 -17.47 18.64 1.17
C ARG A 34 -17.64 19.80 2.14
N ASN A 35 -18.02 19.50 3.38
CA ASN A 35 -18.24 20.49 4.42
C ASN A 35 -16.92 21.15 4.89
N CYS A 36 -15.80 20.42 4.89
CA CYS A 36 -14.47 21.00 5.12
C CYS A 36 -14.11 22.02 4.02
N CYS A 37 -14.30 21.63 2.76
CA CYS A 37 -13.96 22.44 1.58
C CYS A 37 -14.95 23.61 1.32
N GLY A 38 -15.96 23.82 2.18
CA GLY A 38 -16.93 24.91 2.03
C GLY A 38 -17.77 24.78 0.75
N GLY A 39 -18.02 23.56 0.28
CA GLY A 39 -18.82 23.30 -0.93
C GLY A 39 -18.14 23.63 -2.26
N ARG A 40 -16.93 24.22 -2.27
CA ARG A 40 -16.17 24.59 -3.48
C ARG A 40 -15.32 23.45 -4.05
N VAL A 41 -15.78 22.21 -3.90
CA VAL A 41 -15.14 21.10 -4.61
C VAL A 41 -15.42 21.33 -6.10
N THR A 42 -14.38 21.49 -6.92
CA THR A 42 -14.54 21.47 -8.38
C THR A 42 -14.94 20.05 -8.74
N VAL A 43 -16.25 19.81 -8.71
CA VAL A 43 -16.86 18.52 -8.99
C VAL A 43 -16.62 18.23 -10.47
N GLY A 44 -15.54 17.53 -10.80
CA GLY A 44 -15.54 16.74 -12.02
C GLY A 44 -16.53 15.62 -11.81
N HIS A 45 -17.83 15.85 -12.03
CA HIS A 45 -18.94 14.89 -12.14
C HIS A 45 -19.10 13.67 -11.19
N THR A 46 -18.28 13.43 -10.16
CA THR A 46 -18.29 12.13 -9.42
C THR A 46 -18.84 12.15 -8.00
N LEU A 47 -19.34 13.26 -7.45
CA LEU A 47 -19.93 13.28 -6.09
C LEU A 47 -21.28 12.55 -5.95
N LYS A 48 -21.73 11.84 -7.01
CA LYS A 48 -22.93 11.00 -7.05
C LYS A 48 -22.66 9.50 -7.20
N SER A 49 -21.39 9.09 -7.28
CA SER A 49 -21.02 7.68 -7.47
C SER A 49 -20.00 7.31 -6.40
N CYS A 50 -20.11 6.10 -5.86
CA CYS A 50 -19.15 5.50 -4.94
C CYS A 50 -17.72 5.89 -5.30
N THR A 51 -16.91 6.31 -4.34
CA THR A 51 -15.52 6.70 -4.59
C THR A 51 -14.77 5.47 -5.08
N ARG A 52 -14.65 5.30 -6.42
CA ARG A 52 -14.01 4.15 -7.08
C ARG A 52 -12.48 4.27 -7.16
N VAL A 53 -11.94 5.43 -6.81
CA VAL A 53 -10.51 5.75 -6.85
C VAL A 53 -10.21 6.72 -5.71
N VAL A 54 -9.06 6.58 -5.06
CA VAL A 54 -8.57 7.54 -4.05
C VAL A 54 -8.37 8.92 -4.67
N GLU A 55 -9.13 9.91 -4.20
CA GLU A 55 -9.10 11.31 -4.68
C GLU A 55 -8.56 12.26 -3.61
N SER A 56 -7.86 13.31 -4.01
CA SER A 56 -7.29 14.34 -3.11
C SER A 56 -8.02 15.67 -3.28
N PHE A 57 -8.50 16.22 -2.17
CA PHE A 57 -9.28 17.45 -2.10
C PHE A 57 -8.50 18.53 -1.33
N PRO A 58 -7.75 19.40 -2.02
CA PRO A 58 -7.06 20.51 -1.38
C PRO A 58 -8.03 21.63 -1.00
N PHE A 59 -7.81 22.27 0.13
CA PHE A 59 -8.41 23.55 0.47
C PHE A 59 -7.47 24.39 1.33
N ASP A 60 -7.53 25.71 1.14
CA ASP A 60 -6.75 26.64 1.95
C ASP A 60 -7.40 26.78 3.33
N TYR A 61 -6.68 26.35 4.37
CA TYR A 61 -7.11 26.49 5.76
C TYR A 61 -6.74 27.86 6.31
N SER A 62 -5.55 28.35 5.95
CA SER A 62 -5.06 29.69 6.26
C SER A 62 -4.12 30.16 5.15
N PRO A 63 -3.68 31.43 5.11
CA PRO A 63 -2.73 31.91 4.10
C PRO A 63 -1.41 31.11 4.02
N THR A 64 -1.08 30.39 5.10
CA THR A 64 0.16 29.62 5.22
C THR A 64 -0.04 28.11 5.27
N HIS A 65 -1.29 27.61 5.34
CA HIS A 65 -1.57 26.18 5.47
C HIS A 65 -2.62 25.73 4.46
N THR A 66 -2.23 24.78 3.62
CA THR A 66 -3.13 24.06 2.72
C THR A 66 -3.36 22.66 3.28
N VAL A 67 -4.63 22.25 3.36
CA VAL A 67 -5.02 20.92 3.84
C VAL A 67 -5.46 20.10 2.63
N TYR A 68 -4.94 18.88 2.54
CA TYR A 68 -5.29 17.89 1.53
C TYR A 68 -6.07 16.76 2.19
N LEU A 69 -7.36 16.67 1.89
CA LEU A 69 -8.21 15.56 2.32
C LEU A 69 -8.20 14.47 1.26
N ILE A 70 -7.71 13.29 1.63
CA ILE A 70 -7.66 12.14 0.74
C ILE A 70 -8.89 11.28 1.02
N ASP A 71 -9.85 11.30 0.09
CA ASP A 71 -11.03 10.43 0.17
C ASP A 71 -10.63 9.03 -0.26
N THR A 72 -10.87 8.05 0.60
CA THR A 72 -10.68 6.64 0.27
C THR A 72 -12.05 5.99 0.00
N PRO A 73 -12.12 4.98 -0.88
CA PRO A 73 -13.32 4.18 -1.04
C PRO A 73 -13.88 3.72 0.31
N GLY A 74 -15.21 3.61 0.39
CA GLY A 74 -15.86 3.05 1.57
C GLY A 74 -15.69 1.54 1.60
N PHE A 75 -15.43 1.02 2.80
CA PHE A 75 -15.49 -0.43 3.05
C PHE A 75 -16.95 -0.86 3.15
N ASP A 76 -17.27 -2.09 2.74
CA ASP A 76 -18.64 -2.61 2.65
C ASP A 76 -19.48 -1.96 1.52
N ASP A 77 -18.91 -1.85 0.32
CA ASP A 77 -19.66 -1.51 -0.90
C ASP A 77 -20.11 -2.81 -1.59
N ALA A 78 -21.34 -2.86 -2.12
CA ALA A 78 -21.82 -4.04 -2.84
C ALA A 78 -20.95 -4.34 -4.09
N ASP A 79 -20.30 -3.30 -4.61
CA ASP A 79 -19.44 -3.34 -5.79
C ASP A 79 -17.94 -3.55 -5.47
N HIS A 80 -17.51 -3.48 -4.20
CA HIS A 80 -16.09 -3.56 -3.82
C HIS A 80 -15.86 -4.42 -2.57
N THR A 81 -14.90 -5.32 -2.65
CA THR A 81 -14.49 -6.18 -1.53
C THR A 81 -13.59 -5.41 -0.56
N ASP A 82 -13.50 -5.84 0.70
CA ASP A 82 -12.56 -5.25 1.68
C ASP A 82 -11.10 -5.30 1.16
N THR A 83 -10.77 -6.32 0.36
CA THR A 83 -9.50 -6.46 -0.34
C THR A 83 -9.27 -5.37 -1.38
N ASP A 84 -10.28 -5.02 -2.18
CA ASP A 84 -10.18 -3.94 -3.17
C ASP A 84 -9.85 -2.62 -2.49
N VAL A 85 -10.56 -2.31 -1.41
CA VAL A 85 -10.36 -1.07 -0.66
C VAL A 85 -8.97 -1.03 -0.02
N LEU A 86 -8.51 -2.14 0.58
CA LEU A 86 -7.16 -2.22 1.12
C LEU A 86 -6.11 -2.03 0.02
N ARG A 87 -6.29 -2.62 -1.16
CA ARG A 87 -5.39 -2.47 -2.31
C ARG A 87 -5.29 -1.01 -2.76
N GLU A 88 -6.40 -0.32 -2.87
CA GLU A 88 -6.43 1.08 -3.29
C GLU A 88 -5.72 1.99 -2.29
N ILE A 89 -5.97 1.78 -1.00
CA ILE A 89 -5.29 2.50 0.09
C ILE A 89 -3.79 2.20 0.06
N ALA A 90 -3.40 0.94 -0.04
CA ALA A 90 -2.00 0.51 -0.12
C ALA A 90 -1.28 1.13 -1.32
N ALA A 91 -1.92 1.11 -2.50
CA ALA A 91 -1.38 1.68 -3.72
C ALA A 91 -1.20 3.20 -3.60
N TRP A 92 -2.16 3.90 -3.00
CA TRP A 92 -2.05 5.33 -2.74
C TRP A 92 -0.91 5.62 -1.76
N LEU A 93 -0.90 4.97 -0.60
CA LEU A 93 0.11 5.14 0.45
C LEU A 93 1.54 4.86 -0.05
N THR A 94 1.71 3.85 -0.90
CA THR A 94 3.01 3.46 -1.48
C THR A 94 3.48 4.48 -2.52
N ARG A 95 2.59 4.95 -3.40
CA ARG A 95 2.93 5.97 -4.40
C ARG A 95 3.35 7.29 -3.76
N SER A 96 2.58 7.74 -2.76
CA SER A 96 2.84 9.00 -2.05
C SER A 96 4.15 8.97 -1.25
N TYR A 97 4.50 7.82 -0.64
CA TYR A 97 5.74 7.68 0.12
C TYR A 97 6.98 7.60 -0.77
N GLY A 98 6.92 6.82 -1.86
CA GLY A 98 8.10 6.47 -2.66
C GLY A 98 8.56 7.56 -3.63
N ARG A 99 7.64 8.24 -4.34
CA ARG A 99 7.98 9.20 -5.41
C ARG A 99 7.91 10.66 -4.97
N GLU A 100 7.07 10.99 -3.99
CA GLU A 100 6.73 12.36 -3.64
C GLU A 100 7.16 12.74 -2.20
N HIS A 101 7.68 11.78 -1.42
CA HIS A 101 8.00 11.93 0.02
C HIS A 101 6.84 12.50 0.86
N VAL A 102 5.60 12.33 0.39
CA VAL A 102 4.40 12.79 1.08
C VAL A 102 4.09 11.82 2.21
N LYS A 103 4.28 12.29 3.44
CA LYS A 103 3.85 11.58 4.65
C LYS A 103 2.52 12.16 5.12
N LEU A 104 1.66 11.30 5.64
CA LEU A 104 0.41 11.72 6.24
C LEU A 104 0.69 12.58 7.48
N SER A 105 -0.13 13.59 7.69
CA SER A 105 -0.20 14.34 8.95
C SER A 105 -1.16 13.66 9.94
N GLY A 106 -2.07 12.83 9.44
CA GLY A 106 -2.92 11.97 10.25
C GLY A 106 -4.01 11.25 9.44
N LEU A 107 -4.85 10.52 10.17
CA LEU A 107 -5.96 9.76 9.59
C LEU A 107 -7.25 10.06 10.34
N ILE A 108 -8.37 10.03 9.62
CA ILE A 108 -9.71 10.14 10.16
C ILE A 108 -10.43 8.83 9.87
N TYR A 109 -11.07 8.23 10.88
CA TYR A 109 -11.99 7.11 10.70
C TYR A 109 -13.41 7.55 11.01
N VAL A 110 -14.29 7.57 10.02
CA VAL A 110 -15.69 8.04 10.15
C VAL A 110 -16.63 6.86 10.38
N HIS A 111 -17.44 6.94 11.43
CA HIS A 111 -18.44 5.92 11.80
C HIS A 111 -19.81 6.56 12.06
N PRO A 112 -20.91 6.06 11.47
CA PRO A 112 -22.24 6.61 11.71
C PRO A 112 -22.78 6.17 13.07
N ILE A 113 -23.23 7.11 13.91
CA ILE A 113 -23.79 6.79 15.25
C ILE A 113 -25.14 6.07 15.19
N THR A 114 -25.78 6.07 14.01
CA THR A 114 -27.00 5.32 13.72
C THR A 114 -26.77 3.82 13.72
N GLY A 115 -25.53 3.35 13.55
CA GLY A 115 -25.18 1.93 13.58
C GLY A 115 -25.61 1.30 14.90
N VAL A 116 -26.63 0.43 14.85
CA VAL A 116 -27.22 -0.18 16.05
C VAL A 116 -26.28 -1.23 16.65
N ARG A 117 -25.36 -1.79 15.85
CA ARG A 117 -24.38 -2.79 16.27
C ARG A 117 -23.09 -2.69 15.44
N MET A 118 -21.93 -2.68 16.08
CA MET A 118 -20.65 -3.06 15.46
C MET A 118 -20.65 -4.58 15.26
N GLN A 119 -21.23 -5.08 14.17
CA GLN A 119 -21.25 -6.52 13.84
C GLN A 119 -20.84 -6.75 12.38
N GLY A 120 -20.33 -7.96 12.09
CA GLY A 120 -19.92 -8.35 10.74
C GLY A 120 -18.83 -7.45 10.17
N SER A 121 -19.04 -6.97 8.93
CA SER A 121 -18.14 -6.13 8.11
C SER A 121 -17.57 -4.92 8.84
N ALA A 122 -18.36 -4.24 9.68
CA ALA A 122 -17.93 -3.06 10.42
C ALA A 122 -16.76 -3.34 11.37
N ARG A 123 -16.82 -4.47 12.10
CA ARG A 123 -15.74 -4.87 13.02
C ARG A 123 -14.49 -5.31 12.27
N ARG A 124 -14.67 -6.03 11.17
CA ARG A 124 -13.57 -6.44 10.27
C ARG A 124 -12.80 -5.23 9.79
N ASN A 125 -13.56 -4.27 9.29
CA ASN A 125 -13.01 -3.04 8.75
C ASN A 125 -12.22 -2.26 9.80
N LEU A 126 -12.77 -2.11 11.00
CA LEU A 126 -12.07 -1.44 12.09
C LEU A 126 -10.80 -2.19 12.50
N HIS A 127 -10.87 -3.52 12.58
CA HIS A 127 -9.72 -4.36 12.92
C HIS A 127 -8.60 -4.23 11.88
N MET A 128 -8.94 -4.30 10.60
CA MET A 128 -8.01 -4.07 9.51
C MET A 128 -7.44 -2.65 9.56
N PHE A 129 -8.26 -1.62 9.82
CA PHE A 129 -7.78 -0.24 9.95
C PHE A 129 -6.79 -0.07 11.10
N TYR A 130 -7.05 -0.73 12.24
CA TYR A 130 -6.12 -0.78 13.37
C TYR A 130 -4.76 -1.40 12.97
N LYS A 131 -4.80 -2.54 12.25
CA LYS A 131 -3.60 -3.22 11.74
C LYS A 131 -2.82 -2.39 10.72
N LEU A 132 -3.54 -1.74 9.81
CA LEU A 132 -2.99 -0.84 8.79
C LEU A 132 -2.24 0.32 9.43
N CYS A 133 -2.85 0.98 10.41
CA CYS A 133 -2.24 2.10 11.12
C CYS A 133 -1.00 1.66 11.90
N GLY A 134 -1.14 0.61 12.71
CA GLY A 134 -0.15 0.24 13.72
C GLY A 134 -0.07 1.23 14.88
N ARG A 135 0.53 0.81 15.99
CA ARG A 135 0.49 1.54 17.27
C ARG A 135 1.00 2.98 17.19
N ASP A 136 2.07 3.23 16.45
CA ASP A 136 2.65 4.57 16.35
C ASP A 136 1.73 5.54 15.61
N ALA A 137 1.01 5.07 14.59
CA ALA A 137 0.15 5.92 13.80
C ALA A 137 -1.17 6.27 14.49
N LEU A 138 -1.63 5.44 15.44
CA LEU A 138 -2.87 5.66 16.19
C LEU A 138 -2.88 6.99 16.95
N LYS A 139 -1.72 7.49 17.39
CA LYS A 139 -1.58 8.82 18.01
C LYS A 139 -1.99 9.97 17.09
N LYS A 140 -2.02 9.73 15.78
CA LYS A 140 -2.42 10.66 14.73
C LYS A 140 -3.74 10.24 14.07
N VAL A 141 -4.52 9.39 14.73
CA VAL A 141 -5.87 9.00 14.31
C VAL A 141 -6.93 9.78 15.08
N ILE A 142 -7.93 10.29 14.37
CA ILE A 142 -9.16 10.83 14.96
C ILE A 142 -10.35 9.97 14.52
N LEU A 143 -11.02 9.39 15.50
CA LEU A 143 -12.23 8.59 15.34
C LEU A 143 -13.43 9.54 15.38
N VAL A 144 -14.16 9.65 14.29
CA VAL A 144 -15.23 10.64 14.10
C VAL A 144 -16.58 9.94 14.03
N THR A 145 -17.49 10.32 14.92
CA THR A 145 -18.89 9.89 14.84
C THR A 145 -19.71 10.87 13.99
N SER A 146 -20.53 10.36 13.07
CA SER A 146 -21.40 11.14 12.18
C SER A 146 -22.88 10.79 12.37
N MET A 147 -23.78 11.46 11.62
CA MET A 147 -25.23 11.23 11.64
C MET A 147 -25.93 11.46 12.99
N TRP A 148 -25.42 12.41 13.77
CA TRP A 148 -26.04 12.81 15.05
C TRP A 148 -27.44 13.41 14.90
N ASP A 149 -27.80 13.86 13.70
CA ASP A 149 -29.12 14.34 13.31
C ASP A 149 -30.17 13.22 13.14
N LYS A 150 -29.75 11.95 13.13
CA LYS A 150 -30.62 10.79 12.86
C LYS A 150 -30.92 9.93 14.09
N VAL A 151 -30.40 10.29 15.26
CA VAL A 151 -30.57 9.54 16.51
C VAL A 151 -30.90 10.55 17.61
N ASP A 152 -31.73 10.15 18.58
CA ASP A 152 -31.94 10.98 19.76
C ASP A 152 -30.64 11.13 20.58
N GLY A 153 -30.53 12.24 21.30
CA GLY A 153 -29.29 12.58 22.00
C GLY A 153 -28.86 11.55 23.05
N ALA A 154 -29.80 10.93 23.77
CA ALA A 154 -29.50 9.97 24.82
C ALA A 154 -28.97 8.65 24.24
N THR A 155 -29.64 8.10 23.23
CA THR A 155 -29.20 6.91 22.51
C THR A 155 -27.86 7.15 21.81
N GLY A 156 -27.67 8.30 21.17
CA GLY A 156 -26.41 8.65 20.52
C GLY A 156 -25.24 8.70 21.50
N VAL A 157 -25.44 9.28 22.70
CA VAL A 157 -24.42 9.30 23.76
C VAL A 157 -24.12 7.90 24.27
N ALA A 158 -25.14 7.08 24.55
CA ALA A 158 -24.94 5.72 25.02
C ALA A 158 -24.12 4.87 24.03
N ARG A 159 -24.43 4.96 22.73
CA ARG A 159 -23.67 4.28 21.66
C ARG A 159 -22.25 4.80 21.53
N GLU A 160 -22.04 6.12 21.68
CA GLU A 160 -20.70 6.69 21.62
C GLU A 160 -19.85 6.20 22.80
N THR A 161 -20.43 6.08 24.00
CA THR A 161 -19.77 5.50 25.16
C THR A 161 -19.40 4.05 24.91
N GLU A 162 -20.34 3.22 24.42
CA GLU A 162 -20.08 1.82 24.07
C GLU A 162 -18.93 1.70 23.05
N LEU A 163 -18.92 2.54 22.00
CA LEU A 163 -17.84 2.58 21.01
C LEU A 163 -16.48 2.85 21.67
N LYS A 164 -16.42 3.83 22.57
CA LYS A 164 -15.18 4.28 23.21
C LYS A 164 -14.66 3.30 24.28
N GLU A 165 -15.54 2.59 24.98
CA GLU A 165 -15.17 1.74 26.10
C GLU A 165 -14.91 0.29 25.69
N THR A 166 -15.59 -0.20 24.65
CA THR A 166 -15.45 -1.59 24.21
C THR A 166 -14.08 -1.79 23.52
N PRO A 167 -13.20 -2.67 24.04
CA PRO A 167 -11.86 -2.88 23.49
C PRO A 167 -11.87 -3.31 22.02
N GLU A 168 -12.85 -4.11 21.61
CA GLU A 168 -13.04 -4.61 20.25
C GLU A 168 -13.55 -3.52 19.29
N PHE A 169 -14.03 -2.39 19.81
CA PHE A 169 -14.41 -1.21 19.03
C PHE A 169 -13.29 -0.16 19.11
N TRP A 170 -13.55 1.04 19.60
CA TRP A 170 -12.54 2.10 19.66
C TRP A 170 -11.67 2.03 20.92
N GLY A 171 -12.04 1.25 21.92
CA GLY A 171 -11.35 1.21 23.21
C GLY A 171 -9.85 0.89 23.09
N ALA A 172 -9.48 -0.11 22.30
CA ALA A 172 -8.07 -0.42 22.06
C ALA A 172 -7.34 0.73 21.34
N MET A 173 -7.98 1.35 20.36
CA MET A 173 -7.41 2.45 19.58
C MET A 173 -7.20 3.71 20.42
N ILE A 174 -8.15 4.03 21.28
CA ILE A 174 -8.11 5.18 22.19
C ILE A 174 -7.02 4.98 23.23
N ARG A 175 -6.92 3.77 23.81
CA ARG A 175 -5.84 3.40 24.73
C ARG A 175 -4.46 3.54 24.08
N ASP A 176 -4.34 3.23 22.79
CA ASP A 176 -3.12 3.38 22.01
C ASP A 176 -2.88 4.82 21.48
N GLY A 177 -3.73 5.78 21.86
CA GLY A 177 -3.51 7.22 21.64
C GLY A 177 -4.42 7.90 20.61
N SER A 178 -5.37 7.18 20.01
CA SER A 178 -6.38 7.78 19.13
C SER A 178 -7.30 8.72 19.92
N THR A 179 -7.80 9.77 19.28
CA THR A 179 -8.80 10.67 19.90
C THR A 179 -10.15 10.54 19.21
N ALA A 180 -11.24 10.86 19.91
CA ALA A 180 -12.58 10.87 19.36
C ALA A 180 -13.10 12.29 19.11
N ALA A 181 -14.00 12.45 18.13
CA ALA A 181 -14.72 13.70 17.86
C ALA A 181 -16.12 13.43 17.29
N ARG A 182 -17.05 14.38 17.49
CA ARG A 182 -18.39 14.34 16.89
C ARG A 182 -18.46 15.28 15.70
N TYR A 183 -19.02 14.81 14.60
CA TYR A 183 -19.32 15.59 13.40
C TYR A 183 -20.84 15.75 13.26
N GLN A 184 -21.32 16.99 13.31
CA GLN A 184 -22.75 17.32 13.34
C GLN A 184 -23.31 17.70 11.95
N ASN A 185 -22.72 17.14 10.89
CA ASN A 185 -23.12 17.39 9.50
C ASN A 185 -23.01 18.86 9.03
N ASP A 186 -22.16 19.66 9.67
CA ASP A 186 -21.95 21.08 9.35
C ASP A 186 -20.45 21.44 9.18
N THR A 187 -20.17 22.58 8.53
CA THR A 187 -18.81 23.05 8.26
C THR A 187 -18.02 23.36 9.54
N THR A 188 -18.66 23.85 10.60
CA THR A 188 -18.00 24.23 11.85
C THR A 188 -17.46 23.00 12.56
N SER A 189 -18.29 21.97 12.73
CA SER A 189 -17.86 20.71 13.35
C SER A 189 -16.83 19.96 12.49
N ALA A 190 -16.96 19.99 11.16
CA ALA A 190 -15.96 19.42 10.25
C ALA A 190 -14.59 20.10 10.39
N ARG A 191 -14.55 21.44 10.34
CA ARG A 191 -13.31 22.21 10.50
C ARG A 191 -12.69 22.10 11.88
N ALA A 192 -13.51 21.89 12.92
CA ALA A 192 -13.01 21.61 14.27
C ALA A 192 -12.22 20.30 14.35
N VAL A 193 -12.59 19.28 13.57
CA VAL A 193 -11.80 18.04 13.44
C VAL A 193 -10.47 18.33 12.75
N ILE A 194 -10.49 19.06 11.63
CA ILE A 194 -9.27 19.39 10.86
C ILE A 194 -8.29 20.22 11.69
N LYS A 195 -8.81 21.19 12.45
CA LYS A 195 -8.03 22.07 13.33
C LYS A 195 -7.06 21.29 14.22
N LYS A 196 -7.48 20.13 14.75
CA LYS A 196 -6.64 19.28 15.61
C LYS A 196 -5.38 18.75 14.92
N PHE A 197 -5.40 18.56 13.59
CA PHE A 197 -4.22 18.14 12.82
C PHE A 197 -3.29 19.31 12.52
N VAL A 198 -3.86 20.49 12.24
CA VAL A 198 -3.09 21.71 11.97
C VAL A 198 -2.36 22.19 13.23
N GLU A 199 -3.02 22.18 14.39
CA GLU A 199 -2.44 22.60 15.67
C GLU A 199 -1.43 21.61 16.26
N ARG A 200 -1.42 20.36 15.76
CA ARG A 200 -0.49 19.31 16.21
C ARG A 200 0.34 18.84 15.02
N PRO A 201 1.26 19.67 14.52
CA PRO A 201 2.07 19.33 13.36
C PRO A 201 2.88 18.05 13.61
N GLY A 202 3.23 17.36 12.54
CA GLY A 202 4.01 16.14 12.60
C GLY A 202 3.46 15.09 11.65
N ARG A 203 4.40 14.37 11.05
CA ARG A 203 4.15 13.36 10.02
C ARG A 203 4.09 11.98 10.66
N VAL A 204 3.31 11.10 10.05
CA VAL A 204 3.12 9.72 10.48
C VAL A 204 3.36 8.78 9.30
N THR A 205 4.01 7.66 9.59
CA THR A 205 4.13 6.52 8.68
C THR A 205 3.25 5.42 9.24
N THR A 206 2.32 4.89 8.44
CA THR A 206 1.49 3.76 8.87
C THR A 206 2.30 2.47 8.87
N LYS A 207 1.90 1.48 9.68
CA LYS A 207 2.53 0.16 9.67
C LYS A 207 2.49 -0.47 8.27
N LEU A 208 1.39 -0.31 7.55
CA LEU A 208 1.28 -0.76 6.18
C LEU A 208 2.34 -0.15 5.25
N GLN A 209 2.60 1.16 5.37
CA GLN A 209 3.67 1.81 4.60
C GLN A 209 5.06 1.28 4.97
N GLN A 210 5.30 1.07 6.27
CA GLN A 210 6.56 0.52 6.76
C GLN A 210 6.79 -0.89 6.18
N GLU A 211 5.79 -1.76 6.27
CA GLU A 211 5.85 -3.14 5.79
C GLU A 211 6.05 -3.21 4.27
N MET A 212 5.29 -2.44 3.50
CA MET A 212 5.34 -2.52 2.04
C MET A 212 6.54 -1.80 1.42
N VAL A 213 6.93 -0.65 1.97
CA VAL A 213 7.97 0.19 1.37
C VAL A 213 9.35 -0.11 1.95
N VAL A 214 9.45 -0.21 3.27
CA VAL A 214 10.75 -0.40 3.95
C VAL A 214 11.09 -1.87 4.05
N GLU A 215 10.19 -2.70 4.57
CA GLU A 215 10.40 -4.15 4.71
C GLU A 215 10.16 -4.92 3.39
N LYS A 216 9.64 -4.24 2.36
CA LYS A 216 9.35 -4.78 1.03
C LYS A 216 8.41 -5.99 1.03
N LYS A 217 7.54 -6.12 2.04
CA LYS A 217 6.48 -7.13 2.07
C LYS A 217 5.44 -6.88 0.98
N ASP A 218 4.86 -7.96 0.48
CA ASP A 218 3.66 -7.88 -0.34
C ASP A 218 2.44 -7.61 0.54
N LEU A 219 1.38 -7.05 -0.05
CA LEU A 219 0.20 -6.62 0.71
C LEU A 219 -0.45 -7.78 1.47
N VAL A 220 -0.41 -9.02 0.96
CA VAL A 220 -0.88 -10.23 1.66
C VAL A 220 -0.10 -10.58 2.92
N ASP A 221 1.19 -10.26 2.95
CA ASP A 221 2.08 -10.58 4.06
C ASP A 221 2.11 -9.47 5.11
N THR A 222 1.44 -8.34 4.84
CA THR A 222 1.25 -7.26 5.80
C THR A 222 0.28 -7.68 6.90
N ASP A 223 0.41 -7.09 8.07
CA ASP A 223 -0.53 -7.31 9.18
C ASP A 223 -2.00 -7.04 8.78
N ALA A 224 -2.22 -6.03 7.93
CA ALA A 224 -3.55 -5.67 7.43
C ALA A 224 -4.08 -6.70 6.41
N GLY A 225 -3.23 -7.21 5.52
CA GLY A 225 -3.59 -8.24 4.55
C GLY A 225 -3.85 -9.60 5.19
N GLN A 226 -3.05 -9.96 6.20
CA GLN A 226 -3.27 -11.16 7.00
C GLN A 226 -4.57 -11.10 7.79
N ALA A 227 -4.92 -9.93 8.36
CA ALA A 227 -6.19 -9.76 9.06
C ALA A 227 -7.41 -10.01 8.16
N ILE A 228 -7.40 -9.49 6.91
CA ILE A 228 -8.46 -9.80 5.93
C ILE A 228 -8.45 -11.29 5.57
N SER A 229 -7.27 -11.86 5.32
CA SER A 229 -7.13 -13.25 4.88
C SER A 229 -7.60 -14.25 5.93
N GLU A 230 -7.21 -14.05 7.20
CA GLU A 230 -7.63 -14.89 8.32
C GLU A 230 -9.14 -14.84 8.50
N GLU A 231 -9.74 -13.66 8.39
CA GLU A 231 -11.16 -13.51 8.54
C GLU A 231 -11.96 -14.14 7.39
N LEU A 232 -11.47 -14.01 6.15
CA LEU A 232 -12.06 -14.69 4.99
C LEU A 232 -11.99 -16.22 5.15
N ILE A 233 -10.90 -16.74 5.74
CA ILE A 233 -10.76 -18.17 6.09
C ILE A 233 -11.79 -18.57 7.15
N GLN A 234 -11.98 -17.76 8.19
CA GLN A 234 -12.95 -18.01 9.25
C GLN A 234 -14.39 -17.95 8.74
N GLU A 235 -14.73 -16.96 7.90
CA GLU A 235 -16.06 -16.84 7.30
C GLU A 235 -16.36 -18.05 6.41
N ARG A 236 -15.41 -18.44 5.56
CA ARG A 236 -15.52 -19.66 4.75
C ARG A 236 -15.77 -20.91 5.58
N ALA A 237 -15.03 -21.08 6.68
CA ALA A 237 -15.19 -22.23 7.57
C ALA A 237 -16.56 -22.25 8.25
N LYS A 238 -17.07 -21.09 8.67
CA LYS A 238 -18.42 -20.95 9.25
C LYS A 238 -19.51 -21.26 8.23
N THR A 239 -19.45 -20.66 7.05
CA THR A 239 -20.44 -20.90 5.98
C THR A 239 -20.45 -22.37 5.56
N ARG A 240 -19.27 -23.01 5.47
CA ARG A 240 -19.19 -24.45 5.17
C ARG A 240 -19.87 -25.32 6.22
N ARG A 241 -19.69 -25.04 7.51
CA ARG A 241 -20.40 -25.76 8.58
C ARG A 241 -21.91 -25.60 8.48
N ILE A 242 -22.38 -24.38 8.20
CA ILE A 242 -23.81 -24.11 8.04
C ILE A 242 -24.38 -24.93 6.87
N ILE A 243 -23.68 -25.00 5.75
CA ILE A 243 -24.07 -25.81 4.59
C ILE A 243 -24.14 -27.30 4.97
N GLU A 244 -23.13 -27.82 5.67
CA GLU A 244 -23.09 -29.22 6.14
C GLU A 244 -24.27 -29.52 7.11
N GLU A 245 -24.57 -28.61 8.03
CA GLU A 245 -25.72 -28.71 8.95
C GLU A 245 -27.05 -28.69 8.20
N MET A 246 -27.22 -27.80 7.21
CA MET A 246 -28.41 -27.73 6.37
C MET A 246 -28.59 -28.99 5.53
N GLN A 247 -27.52 -29.54 4.96
CA GLN A 247 -27.55 -30.81 4.22
C GLN A 247 -28.01 -31.98 5.10
N GLU A 248 -27.55 -32.05 6.34
CA GLU A 248 -27.98 -33.09 7.27
C GLU A 248 -29.45 -32.92 7.70
N GLN A 249 -29.91 -31.68 7.90
CA GLN A 249 -31.33 -31.40 8.19
C GLN A 249 -32.24 -31.74 7.01
N GLU A 250 -31.84 -31.39 5.78
CA GLU A 250 -32.53 -31.75 4.55
C GLU A 250 -32.64 -33.27 4.41
N ARG A 251 -31.54 -34.01 4.64
CA ARG A 251 -31.51 -35.48 4.58
C ARG A 251 -32.45 -36.12 5.61
N LYS A 252 -32.50 -35.58 6.83
CA LYS A 252 -33.44 -36.03 7.88
C LYS A 252 -34.88 -35.76 7.49
N ALA A 253 -35.21 -34.55 7.02
CA ALA A 253 -36.54 -34.18 6.58
C ALA A 253 -37.04 -35.09 5.43
N LEU A 254 -36.18 -35.40 4.46
CA LEU A 254 -36.50 -36.35 3.38
C LEU A 254 -36.78 -37.77 3.90
N THR A 255 -36.02 -38.23 4.91
CA THR A 255 -36.22 -39.55 5.53
C THR A 255 -37.55 -39.61 6.29
N GLU A 256 -37.92 -38.51 6.94
CA GLU A 256 -39.18 -38.34 7.68
C GLU A 256 -40.37 -38.01 6.76
N LYS A 257 -40.14 -37.89 5.45
CA LYS A 257 -41.12 -37.49 4.42
C LYS A 257 -41.72 -36.09 4.65
N ASP A 258 -41.01 -35.23 5.37
CA ASP A 258 -41.32 -33.81 5.48
C ASP A 258 -40.72 -33.05 4.29
N TYR A 259 -41.41 -33.14 3.15
CA TYR A 259 -40.99 -32.49 1.91
C TYR A 259 -41.01 -30.96 2.02
N ALA A 260 -41.85 -30.38 2.87
CA ALA A 260 -41.93 -28.93 3.03
C ALA A 260 -40.65 -28.38 3.68
N THR A 261 -40.20 -29.02 4.77
CA THR A 261 -38.92 -28.67 5.43
C THR A 261 -37.73 -28.95 4.52
N ALA A 262 -37.75 -30.06 3.75
CA ALA A 262 -36.67 -30.36 2.81
C ALA A 262 -36.49 -29.27 1.73
N VAL A 263 -37.59 -28.79 1.14
CA VAL A 263 -37.56 -27.71 0.15
C VAL A 263 -37.03 -26.40 0.75
N GLN A 264 -37.47 -26.04 1.97
CA GLN A 264 -36.96 -24.85 2.66
C GLN A 264 -35.44 -24.93 2.94
N MET A 265 -34.96 -26.09 3.38
CA MET A 265 -33.52 -26.30 3.62
C MET A 265 -32.71 -26.27 2.33
N GLU A 266 -33.25 -26.77 1.22
CA GLU A 266 -32.60 -26.68 -0.10
C GLU A 266 -32.46 -25.22 -0.57
N GLU A 267 -33.50 -24.40 -0.39
CA GLU A 267 -33.46 -22.97 -0.74
C GLU A 267 -32.43 -22.20 0.10
N LEU A 268 -32.44 -22.39 1.42
CA LEU A 268 -31.45 -21.78 2.32
C LEU A 268 -30.03 -22.25 2.02
N ARG A 269 -29.84 -23.54 1.69
CA ARG A 269 -28.55 -24.11 1.29
C ARG A 269 -28.04 -23.43 0.02
N LYS A 270 -28.88 -23.27 -1.01
CA LYS A 270 -28.50 -22.57 -2.25
C LYS A 270 -28.03 -21.14 -1.99
N GLU A 271 -28.68 -20.43 -1.07
CA GLU A 271 -28.25 -19.09 -0.64
C GLU A 271 -26.86 -19.13 0.01
N GLN A 272 -26.62 -20.07 0.92
CA GLN A 272 -25.31 -20.22 1.56
C GLN A 272 -24.22 -20.69 0.59
N ASP A 273 -24.54 -21.57 -0.36
CA ASP A 273 -23.62 -22.02 -1.42
C ASP A 273 -23.22 -20.84 -2.31
N ALA A 274 -24.16 -20.00 -2.73
CA ALA A 274 -23.86 -18.79 -3.49
C ALA A 274 -22.97 -17.82 -2.69
N ARG A 275 -23.23 -17.69 -1.38
CA ARG A 275 -22.38 -16.90 -0.49
C ARG A 275 -20.97 -17.48 -0.36
N LEU A 276 -20.83 -18.81 -0.25
CA LEU A 276 -19.54 -19.49 -0.18
C LEU A 276 -18.74 -19.30 -1.48
N GLN A 277 -19.40 -19.40 -2.63
CA GLN A 277 -18.78 -19.13 -3.93
C GLN A 277 -18.28 -17.68 -4.02
N LYS A 278 -19.04 -16.70 -3.51
CA LYS A 278 -18.60 -15.31 -3.45
C LYS A 278 -17.33 -15.16 -2.59
N ILE A 279 -17.32 -15.73 -1.38
CA ILE A 279 -16.15 -15.72 -0.48
C ILE A 279 -14.91 -16.36 -1.15
N GLU A 280 -15.09 -17.49 -1.84
CA GLU A 280 -14.00 -18.16 -2.54
C GLU A 280 -13.48 -17.34 -3.74
N ALA A 281 -14.37 -16.71 -4.50
CA ALA A 281 -13.98 -15.81 -5.60
C ALA A 281 -13.22 -14.58 -5.08
N GLU A 282 -13.66 -13.97 -3.98
CA GLU A 282 -12.95 -12.85 -3.34
C GLU A 282 -11.54 -13.26 -2.90
N ARG A 283 -11.38 -14.48 -2.37
CA ARG A 283 -10.08 -15.02 -1.96
C ARG A 283 -9.15 -15.24 -3.15
N GLU A 284 -9.65 -15.81 -4.24
CA GLU A 284 -8.84 -16.07 -5.42
C GLU A 284 -8.50 -14.77 -6.17
N LEU A 285 -9.42 -13.81 -6.22
CA LEU A 285 -9.13 -12.46 -6.72
C LEU A 285 -8.03 -11.79 -5.90
N MET A 286 -8.12 -11.87 -4.57
CA MET A 286 -7.06 -11.38 -3.67
C MET A 286 -5.72 -12.01 -4.03
N LYS A 287 -5.63 -13.34 -4.19
CA LYS A 287 -4.37 -13.99 -4.57
C LYS A 287 -3.87 -13.56 -5.95
N ALA A 288 -4.75 -13.52 -6.96
CA ALA A 288 -4.38 -13.21 -8.34
C ALA A 288 -3.90 -11.76 -8.51
N ASP A 289 -4.59 -10.80 -7.88
CA ASP A 289 -4.16 -9.41 -7.90
C ASP A 289 -2.84 -9.20 -7.16
N MET A 290 -2.57 -10.02 -6.15
CA MET A 290 -1.33 -9.99 -5.39
C MET A 290 -0.16 -10.53 -6.20
N GLU A 291 -0.36 -11.64 -6.91
CA GLU A 291 0.62 -12.15 -7.87
C GLU A 291 0.94 -11.11 -8.93
N LYS A 292 -0.08 -10.42 -9.46
CA LYS A 292 0.11 -9.35 -10.45
C LYS A 292 0.89 -8.17 -9.87
N LEU A 293 0.60 -7.77 -8.64
CA LEU A 293 1.32 -6.68 -7.97
C LEU A 293 2.78 -7.06 -7.70
N TYR A 294 3.04 -8.31 -7.29
CA TYR A 294 4.37 -8.86 -7.09
C TYR A 294 5.16 -8.85 -8.41
N GLN A 295 4.57 -9.36 -9.50
CA GLN A 295 5.20 -9.36 -10.83
C GLN A 295 5.52 -7.94 -11.32
N GLN A 296 4.61 -6.98 -11.11
CA GLN A 296 4.87 -5.58 -11.44
C GLN A 296 6.02 -4.98 -10.62
N ARG A 297 6.15 -5.37 -9.35
CA ARG A 297 7.24 -4.93 -8.48
C ARG A 297 8.58 -5.52 -8.91
N VAL A 298 8.61 -6.82 -9.20
CA VAL A 298 9.81 -7.51 -9.72
C VAL A 298 10.28 -6.86 -11.02
N ALA A 299 9.38 -6.70 -12.00
CA ALA A 299 9.72 -6.07 -13.28
C ALA A 299 10.25 -4.63 -13.11
N ARG A 300 9.70 -3.86 -12.17
CA ARG A 300 10.19 -2.50 -11.88
C ARG A 300 11.59 -2.53 -11.25
N LEU A 301 11.86 -3.46 -10.33
CA LEU A 301 13.18 -3.59 -9.70
C LEU A 301 14.23 -4.01 -10.73
N GLU A 302 13.89 -4.89 -11.66
CA GLU A 302 14.75 -5.29 -12.76
C GLU A 302 15.10 -4.08 -13.66
N GLN A 303 14.11 -3.29 -14.06
CA GLN A 303 14.35 -2.06 -14.83
C GLN A 303 15.29 -1.09 -14.09
N GLN A 304 15.07 -0.88 -12.79
CA GLN A 304 15.91 0.01 -11.99
C GLN A 304 17.35 -0.50 -11.87
N LEU A 305 17.53 -1.82 -11.72
CA LEU A 305 18.85 -2.44 -11.68
C LEU A 305 19.57 -2.28 -13.03
N GLU A 306 18.84 -2.46 -14.13
CA GLU A 306 19.38 -2.30 -15.48
C GLU A 306 19.81 -0.85 -15.76
N GLU A 307 18.97 0.12 -15.39
CA GLU A 307 19.28 1.55 -15.47
C GLU A 307 20.49 1.93 -14.61
N ALA A 308 20.53 1.49 -13.36
CA ALA A 308 21.66 1.76 -12.45
C ALA A 308 22.97 1.15 -12.98
N THR A 309 22.90 -0.05 -13.57
CA THR A 309 24.06 -0.73 -14.16
C THR A 309 24.57 0.01 -15.40
N ARG A 310 23.66 0.48 -16.26
CA ARG A 310 24.02 1.33 -17.42
C ARG A 310 24.66 2.64 -16.96
N MET A 311 24.11 3.25 -15.91
CA MET A 311 24.59 4.52 -15.38
C MET A 311 25.98 4.38 -14.71
N MET A 312 26.22 3.33 -13.95
CA MET A 312 27.56 3.03 -13.42
C MET A 312 28.57 2.78 -14.55
N SER A 313 28.18 2.03 -15.58
CA SER A 313 29.07 1.74 -16.71
C SER A 313 29.44 3.01 -17.47
N SER A 314 28.48 3.91 -17.74
CA SER A 314 28.76 5.18 -18.40
C SER A 314 29.64 6.09 -17.53
N MET A 315 29.43 6.10 -16.22
CA MET A 315 30.23 6.87 -15.27
C MET A 315 31.68 6.36 -15.19
N GLN A 316 31.90 5.05 -15.25
CA GLN A 316 33.24 4.45 -15.34
C GLN A 316 33.95 4.83 -16.63
N VAL A 317 33.26 4.83 -17.77
CA VAL A 317 33.83 5.27 -19.05
C VAL A 317 34.24 6.75 -18.98
N ALA A 318 33.38 7.62 -18.47
CA ALA A 318 33.67 9.04 -18.32
C ALA A 318 34.88 9.29 -17.40
N HIS A 319 34.93 8.61 -16.25
CA HIS A 319 36.04 8.69 -15.31
C HIS A 319 37.38 8.22 -15.93
N ASN A 320 37.35 7.16 -16.73
CA ASN A 320 38.55 6.68 -17.44
C ASN A 320 39.02 7.69 -18.50
N LEU A 321 38.08 8.33 -19.22
CA LEU A 321 38.39 9.36 -20.21
C LEU A 321 39.03 10.59 -19.56
N GLU A 322 38.50 11.05 -18.42
CA GLU A 322 39.07 12.16 -17.64
C GLU A 322 40.49 11.85 -17.18
N ARG A 323 40.74 10.65 -16.64
CA ARG A 323 42.10 10.24 -16.27
C ARG A 323 43.06 10.24 -17.47
N GLN A 324 42.57 9.85 -18.64
CA GLN A 324 43.38 9.82 -19.86
C GLN A 324 43.70 11.25 -20.35
N GLN A 325 42.73 12.17 -20.31
CA GLN A 325 42.96 13.59 -20.62
C GLN A 325 43.91 14.25 -19.63
N GLN A 326 43.77 13.96 -18.33
CA GLN A 326 44.66 14.49 -17.30
C GLN A 326 46.10 13.95 -17.42
N TYR A 327 46.25 12.69 -17.83
CA TYR A 327 47.55 12.12 -18.18
C TYR A 327 48.17 12.81 -19.41
N LEU A 328 47.38 13.09 -20.45
CA LEU A 328 47.85 13.80 -21.64
C LEU A 328 48.24 15.26 -21.34
N TRP A 329 47.49 15.95 -20.48
CA TRP A 329 47.78 17.33 -20.07
C TRP A 329 49.03 17.47 -19.19
N THR A 330 49.39 16.43 -18.44
CA THR A 330 50.60 16.41 -17.60
C THR A 330 51.87 16.01 -18.35
N TYR A 331 51.73 15.55 -19.60
CA TYR A 331 52.82 15.16 -20.50
C TYR A 331 52.85 16.04 -21.76
N GLU A 332 53.12 17.35 -21.63
CA GLU A 332 53.60 18.16 -22.77
C GLU A 332 55.12 18.03 -22.88
N PRO A 333 55.68 17.50 -23.98
CA PRO A 333 57.12 17.46 -24.14
C PRO A 333 57.64 18.82 -24.61
N THR A 334 58.49 19.46 -23.81
CA THR A 334 59.21 20.68 -24.20
C THR A 334 60.21 20.36 -25.31
N TYR A 335 59.80 20.46 -26.57
CA TYR A 335 60.71 20.42 -27.72
C TYR A 335 61.01 21.86 -28.18
N GLY A 336 62.24 22.30 -27.90
CA GLY A 336 62.78 23.58 -28.35
C GLY A 336 62.97 23.62 -29.87
N TYR A 337 62.51 24.72 -30.48
CA TYR A 337 62.69 25.05 -31.88
C TYR A 337 64.16 25.38 -32.20
N TYR A 338 64.77 24.65 -33.14
CA TYR A 338 65.97 25.12 -33.87
C TYR A 338 65.59 25.36 -35.34
N PRO A 339 65.90 26.52 -35.95
CA PRO A 339 65.56 26.79 -37.34
C PRO A 339 66.65 26.24 -38.28
N ILE A 340 66.25 25.52 -39.32
CA ILE A 340 67.14 25.09 -40.43
C ILE A 340 66.81 25.95 -41.65
N GLN A 341 67.83 26.62 -42.20
CA GLN A 341 67.77 27.40 -43.43
C GLN A 341 67.64 26.49 -44.67
N SER A 342 66.93 27.02 -45.66
CA SER A 342 66.63 26.42 -46.96
C SER A 342 67.84 26.25 -47.88
N THR A 343 67.95 25.08 -48.51
CA THR A 343 68.63 24.95 -49.81
C THR A 343 67.93 23.92 -50.69
N LEU A 344 67.65 24.33 -51.93
CA LEU A 344 67.04 23.59 -53.04
C LEU A 344 67.92 22.44 -53.54
N GLN A 345 67.34 21.27 -53.84
CA GLN A 345 67.72 20.46 -55.00
C GLN A 345 66.66 19.38 -55.34
N GLN A 346 66.45 19.20 -56.65
CA GLN A 346 65.52 18.28 -57.31
C GLN A 346 65.96 16.81 -57.16
N GLY A 347 65.00 15.87 -57.07
CA GLY A 347 65.24 14.42 -57.10
C GLY A 347 63.95 13.60 -57.03
N GLU A 348 63.92 12.51 -57.79
CA GLU A 348 62.80 11.66 -58.25
C GLU A 348 61.93 10.93 -57.19
N PRO A 349 60.77 10.34 -57.57
CA PRO A 349 59.86 9.68 -56.65
C PRO A 349 60.09 8.16 -56.57
N GLN A 350 60.36 7.61 -55.38
CA GLN A 350 60.24 6.19 -55.01
C GLN A 350 60.20 6.04 -53.46
N PRO A 351 59.84 4.87 -52.90
CA PRO A 351 58.48 4.38 -52.65
C PRO A 351 58.12 4.43 -51.14
N THR A 352 56.83 4.33 -50.79
CA THR A 352 56.41 4.20 -49.38
C THR A 352 56.74 2.80 -48.83
N PRO A 353 57.47 2.69 -47.70
CA PRO A 353 57.67 1.41 -47.03
C PRO A 353 56.44 1.04 -46.19
N VAL A 354 56.01 -0.21 -46.36
CA VAL A 354 55.05 -0.89 -45.49
C VAL A 354 55.73 -1.20 -44.15
N PHE A 355 55.09 -0.84 -43.03
CA PHE A 355 55.41 -1.46 -41.74
C PHE A 355 54.13 -1.96 -41.04
N PRO A 356 54.18 -3.18 -40.46
CA PRO A 356 53.02 -3.90 -39.95
C PRO A 356 52.86 -3.73 -38.43
N VAL A 357 51.63 -3.69 -37.93
CA VAL A 357 51.33 -3.95 -36.50
C VAL A 357 49.94 -4.60 -36.43
N GLN A 358 49.85 -5.93 -36.38
CA GLN A 358 49.72 -6.79 -35.19
C GLN A 358 48.39 -6.63 -34.42
N LEU A 359 47.47 -7.55 -34.75
CA LEU A 359 46.29 -7.91 -33.96
C LEU A 359 46.70 -8.80 -32.77
N PRO A 360 46.18 -8.59 -31.55
CA PRO A 360 46.23 -9.61 -30.51
C PRO A 360 45.11 -10.65 -30.73
N SER A 361 45.57 -11.80 -31.21
CA SER A 361 45.15 -13.18 -30.91
C SER A 361 43.90 -13.39 -30.04
N GLN A 362 42.96 -14.13 -30.63
CA GLN A 362 42.10 -15.03 -29.87
C GLN A 362 42.93 -16.19 -29.32
N GLU A 363 42.87 -16.40 -28.01
CA GLU A 363 43.13 -17.71 -27.41
C GLU A 363 41.85 -18.20 -26.74
N SER A 364 41.62 -19.47 -26.99
CA SER A 364 40.48 -20.27 -26.62
C SER A 364 40.66 -20.91 -25.25
N THR A 365 39.53 -21.40 -24.75
CA THR A 365 39.35 -22.56 -23.86
C THR A 365 38.98 -22.31 -22.40
N SER A 366 38.05 -23.19 -21.98
CA SER A 366 37.68 -23.63 -20.64
C SER A 366 36.49 -22.94 -19.96
N GLU A 367 35.34 -23.59 -20.10
CA GLU A 367 34.25 -23.58 -19.12
C GLU A 367 34.78 -23.91 -17.71
N PRO A 368 34.34 -23.20 -16.66
CA PRO A 368 34.37 -23.74 -15.31
C PRO A 368 33.04 -24.43 -15.02
N SER A 369 33.12 -25.75 -14.93
CA SER A 369 32.16 -26.62 -14.26
C SER A 369 31.97 -26.17 -12.80
N PHE A 370 30.78 -25.70 -12.45
CA PHE A 370 30.40 -25.51 -11.05
C PHE A 370 30.02 -26.87 -10.46
N SER A 371 30.99 -27.48 -9.77
CA SER A 371 30.76 -28.62 -8.89
C SER A 371 29.87 -28.18 -7.71
N PHE A 372 28.69 -28.79 -7.58
CA PHE A 372 27.92 -28.80 -6.34
C PHE A 372 28.72 -29.55 -5.28
N SER A 373 29.35 -28.83 -4.34
CA SER A 373 29.87 -29.42 -3.11
C SER A 373 28.71 -29.54 -2.12
N VAL A 374 28.13 -30.74 -2.09
CA VAL A 374 27.26 -31.20 -1.01
C VAL A 374 28.16 -31.48 0.19
N CYS A 375 28.28 -30.52 1.11
CA CYS A 375 28.77 -30.81 2.45
C CYS A 375 27.61 -31.35 3.28
N GLY A 376 27.38 -32.66 3.16
CA GLY A 376 26.62 -33.45 4.12
C GLY A 376 27.57 -34.17 5.06
N ARG A 377 27.47 -33.88 6.36
CA ARG A 377 27.79 -34.66 7.58
C ARG A 377 27.71 -33.66 8.75
N GLY A 378 26.91 -33.84 9.79
CA GLY A 378 26.65 -35.09 10.48
C GLY A 378 25.24 -35.22 11.04
N ASN A 379 24.67 -36.39 10.74
CA ASN A 379 23.69 -37.06 11.60
C ASN A 379 24.38 -37.42 12.92
N ALA A 380 23.93 -36.85 14.03
CA ALA A 380 24.15 -37.41 15.35
C ALA A 380 22.88 -38.16 15.76
N PHE A 381 22.91 -39.46 15.52
CA PHE A 381 22.13 -40.47 16.23
C PHE A 381 22.41 -40.34 17.74
N LEU A 382 21.37 -40.15 18.54
CA LEU A 382 21.36 -40.60 19.93
C LEU A 382 20.08 -41.40 20.19
N LYS A 383 20.22 -42.72 20.05
CA LYS A 383 19.37 -43.71 20.70
C LYS A 383 19.80 -43.80 22.17
N GLY A 384 18.82 -43.69 23.08
CA GLY A 384 18.65 -44.71 24.12
C GLY A 384 18.86 -44.29 25.58
N LYS A 385 18.02 -44.92 26.41
CA LYS A 385 17.93 -44.95 27.89
C LYS A 385 17.17 -43.74 28.47
N GLY A 386 16.09 -43.87 29.22
CA GLY A 386 15.38 -45.01 29.79
C GLY A 386 14.47 -44.41 30.88
N ASN A 387 13.24 -44.91 31.00
CA ASN A 387 12.45 -44.79 32.22
C ASN A 387 13.29 -45.34 33.40
N PRO A 388 13.19 -44.80 34.63
CA PRO A 388 12.08 -45.22 35.49
C PRO A 388 11.55 -44.17 36.51
N VAL A 389 10.25 -44.30 36.80
CA VAL A 389 9.62 -44.32 38.16
C VAL A 389 9.83 -43.10 39.08
N MET A 390 8.78 -42.30 39.28
CA MET A 390 7.78 -42.48 40.35
C MET A 390 6.49 -41.72 40.02
#